data_AF-A0A372QRZ2-F1
#
_entry.id   AF-A0A372QRZ2-F1
#
_cell.length_a   1.000
_cell.length_b   1.000
_cell.length_c   1.000
_cell.angle_alpha   90.00
_cell.angle_beta   90.00
_cell.angle_gamma   90.00
#
_symmetry.space_group_name_H-M   'P 1'
#
loop_
_entity.id
_entity.type
_entity.pdbx_description
1 polymer ?
#
loop_
_entity_poly.entity_id
_entity_poly.type
_entity_poly.pdbx_seq_one_letter_code
_entity_poly.pdbx_strand_id
1 'polypeptide(L)'
;MLETIYFTRHGHRSDWIVPVLNNCYPTGLFYDPQLSPHGCNQAKELAQYFVNNTIQLDKIYSSPLFRTVQTANYVAEKLDLEILVENGLGEWEIPEPASTSKLREFFPRINTLYTSVIGHAASVTAGVRAVLEDRLAVVNCGTCSLSKFVRESGKWKLRLNGDCSFLSGGEENNWAFD
;
A
#
# COMPACT_ATOMS: atom_id res chain seq x y z
N MET A 1 -14.19 -17.60 0.85
CA MET A 1 -12.88 -18.23 1.12
C MET A 1 -11.94 -17.78 0.01
N LEU A 2 -10.64 -17.58 0.26
CA LEU A 2 -9.73 -17.18 -0.81
C LEU A 2 -9.40 -18.42 -1.68
N GLU A 3 -9.68 -18.34 -2.98
CA GLU A 3 -9.56 -19.49 -3.88
C GLU A 3 -8.36 -19.38 -4.82
N THR A 4 -7.99 -18.18 -5.25
CA THR A 4 -6.91 -17.97 -6.23
C THR A 4 -6.15 -16.68 -5.97
N ILE A 5 -4.84 -16.72 -6.13
CA ILE A 5 -3.94 -15.57 -6.01
C ILE A 5 -3.09 -15.49 -7.27
N TYR A 6 -3.02 -14.31 -7.88
CA TYR A 6 -2.14 -14.01 -9.00
C TYR A 6 -1.02 -13.08 -8.54
N PHE A 7 0.21 -13.41 -8.93
CA PHE A 7 1.35 -12.50 -8.79
C PHE A 7 1.79 -12.03 -10.18
N THR A 8 2.08 -10.74 -10.29
CA THR A 8 2.70 -10.17 -11.48
C THR A 8 3.78 -9.19 -11.08
N ARG A 9 4.81 -9.07 -11.92
CA ARG A 9 5.80 -8.00 -11.84
C ARG A 9 5.27 -6.76 -12.56
N HIS A 10 5.80 -5.60 -12.22
CA HIS A 10 5.59 -4.38 -13.00
C HIS A 10 6.12 -4.52 -14.44
N GLY A 11 5.58 -3.71 -15.35
CA GLY A 11 6.08 -3.62 -16.73
C GLY A 11 7.49 -3.02 -16.83
N HIS A 12 8.01 -2.96 -18.06
CA HIS A 12 9.32 -2.41 -18.36
C HIS A 12 9.48 -0.96 -17.86
N ARG A 13 10.57 -0.68 -17.15
CA ARG A 13 10.83 0.64 -16.56
C ARG A 13 11.34 1.64 -17.59
N SER A 14 11.07 2.93 -17.38
CA SER A 14 11.57 4.01 -18.24
C SER A 14 13.09 4.19 -18.15
N ASP A 15 13.64 4.00 -16.96
CA ASP A 15 15.07 4.20 -16.67
C ASP A 15 15.98 3.08 -17.20
N TRP A 16 15.40 1.99 -17.69
CA TRP A 16 16.11 0.97 -18.48
C TRP A 16 16.41 1.42 -19.92
N ILE A 17 15.74 2.47 -20.41
CA ILE A 17 15.99 3.03 -21.75
C ILE A 17 16.94 4.20 -21.64
N VAL A 18 16.59 5.18 -20.79
CA VAL A 18 17.40 6.36 -20.56
C VAL A 18 17.56 6.51 -19.05
N PRO A 19 18.79 6.36 -18.52
CA PRO A 19 19.06 6.64 -17.11
C PRO A 19 18.65 8.09 -16.82
N VAL A 20 17.65 8.26 -15.96
CA VAL A 20 17.22 9.58 -15.55
C VAL A 20 18.09 9.99 -14.36
N LEU A 21 18.56 11.25 -14.36
CA LEU A 21 19.16 11.81 -13.16
C LEU A 21 18.15 11.68 -12.00
N ASN A 22 18.66 11.25 -10.85
CA ASN A 22 17.88 11.09 -9.64
C ASN A 22 17.00 12.34 -9.36
N ASN A 23 15.76 12.13 -8.89
CA ASN A 23 14.70 13.14 -8.59
C ASN A 23 13.86 13.67 -9.75
N CYS A 24 14.08 13.23 -10.99
CA CYS A 24 13.19 13.58 -12.11
C CYS A 24 12.01 12.59 -12.31
N TYR A 25 11.77 11.70 -11.36
CA TYR A 25 10.64 10.78 -11.40
C TYR A 25 9.33 11.46 -10.97
N PRO A 26 8.14 10.95 -11.35
CA PRO A 26 6.87 11.63 -11.11
C PRO A 26 6.59 11.99 -9.65
N THR A 27 7.01 11.13 -8.72
CA THR A 27 6.87 11.35 -7.27
C THR A 27 7.95 12.25 -6.70
N GLY A 28 8.99 12.56 -7.47
CA GLY A 28 10.20 13.27 -7.03
C GLY A 28 11.15 12.42 -6.18
N LEU A 29 10.83 11.15 -5.92
CA LEU A 29 11.63 10.24 -5.09
C LEU A 29 12.72 9.53 -5.91
N PHE A 30 13.79 9.11 -5.24
CA PHE A 30 14.84 8.27 -5.83
C PHE A 30 14.32 6.85 -6.11
N TYR A 31 14.85 6.20 -7.15
CA TYR A 31 14.53 4.80 -7.50
C TYR A 31 13.05 4.48 -7.74
N ASP A 32 12.24 5.50 -8.08
CA ASP A 32 10.80 5.38 -8.31
C ASP A 32 10.38 5.70 -9.77
N PRO A 33 11.00 5.09 -10.80
CA PRO A 33 10.68 5.36 -12.19
C PRO A 33 9.27 4.93 -12.56
N GLN A 34 8.71 5.61 -13.55
CA GLN A 34 7.51 5.17 -14.27
C GLN A 34 7.80 4.05 -15.26
N LEU A 35 6.75 3.49 -15.86
CA LEU A 35 6.86 2.57 -16.99
C LEU A 35 7.35 3.29 -18.24
N SER A 36 8.10 2.58 -19.08
CA SER A 36 8.38 3.01 -20.45
C SER A 36 7.12 2.90 -21.33
N PRO A 37 7.10 3.45 -22.55
CA PRO A 37 6.03 3.19 -23.50
C PRO A 37 5.79 1.69 -23.75
N HIS A 38 6.89 0.91 -23.82
CA HIS A 38 6.81 -0.55 -23.93
C HIS A 38 6.19 -1.18 -22.67
N GLY A 39 6.60 -0.75 -21.47
CA GLY A 39 6.02 -1.23 -20.21
C GLY A 39 4.53 -0.91 -20.06
N CYS A 40 4.10 0.26 -20.56
CA CYS A 40 2.68 0.60 -20.64
C CYS A 40 1.90 -0.36 -21.54
N ASN A 41 2.47 -0.78 -22.68
CA ASN A 41 1.83 -1.75 -23.56
C ASN A 41 1.75 -3.13 -22.91
N GLN A 42 2.81 -3.59 -22.23
CA GLN A 42 2.79 -4.84 -21.46
C GLN A 42 1.67 -4.84 -20.41
N ALA A 43 1.48 -3.73 -19.69
CA ALA A 43 0.42 -3.62 -18.68
C ALA A 43 -0.99 -3.65 -19.31
N LYS A 44 -1.17 -3.05 -20.50
CA LYS A 44 -2.43 -3.13 -21.26
C LYS A 44 -2.71 -4.54 -21.77
N GLU A 45 -1.70 -5.23 -22.27
CA GLU A 45 -1.80 -6.62 -22.71
C GLU A 45 -2.16 -7.55 -21.55
N LEU A 46 -1.55 -7.35 -20.37
CA LEU A 46 -1.91 -8.03 -19.13
C LEU A 46 -3.38 -7.78 -18.76
N ALA A 47 -3.84 -6.53 -18.80
CA ALA A 47 -5.24 -6.21 -18.53
C ALA A 47 -6.18 -6.91 -19.52
N GLN A 48 -5.81 -6.93 -20.81
CA GLN A 48 -6.58 -7.63 -21.85
C GLN A 48 -6.59 -9.15 -21.63
N TYR A 49 -5.51 -9.73 -21.12
CA TYR A 49 -5.45 -11.15 -20.77
C TYR A 49 -6.50 -11.51 -19.70
N PHE A 50 -6.64 -10.71 -18.64
CA PHE A 50 -7.69 -10.95 -17.63
C PHE A 50 -9.09 -10.92 -18.24
N VAL A 51 -9.38 -9.93 -19.09
CA VAL A 51 -10.68 -9.79 -19.76
C VAL A 51 -10.95 -10.94 -20.73
N ASN A 52 -10.00 -11.26 -21.61
CA ASN A 52 -10.16 -12.30 -22.65
C ASN A 52 -10.36 -13.69 -22.05
N ASN A 53 -9.72 -13.97 -20.90
CA ASN A 53 -9.85 -15.24 -20.21
C ASN A 53 -10.97 -15.23 -19.17
N THR A 54 -11.77 -14.15 -19.11
CA THR A 54 -12.90 -14.00 -18.18
C THR A 54 -12.50 -14.24 -16.71
N ILE A 55 -11.28 -13.83 -16.36
CA ILE A 55 -10.76 -13.96 -14.99
C ILE A 55 -11.33 -12.82 -14.16
N GLN A 56 -12.10 -13.17 -13.14
CA GLN A 56 -12.65 -12.21 -12.19
C GLN A 56 -11.68 -12.02 -11.03
N LEU A 57 -11.37 -10.75 -10.72
CA LEU A 57 -10.60 -10.38 -9.54
C LEU A 57 -11.51 -9.61 -8.59
N ASP A 58 -11.44 -9.94 -7.29
CA ASP A 58 -12.16 -9.17 -6.27
C ASP A 58 -11.35 -7.99 -5.76
N LYS A 59 -10.02 -8.11 -5.76
CA LYS A 59 -9.10 -7.14 -5.17
C LYS A 59 -7.80 -7.06 -5.94
N ILE A 60 -7.24 -5.86 -6.03
CA ILE A 60 -5.89 -5.61 -6.56
C ILE A 60 -5.06 -5.00 -5.44
N TYR A 61 -4.01 -5.72 -5.03
CA TYR A 61 -2.98 -5.20 -4.12
C TYR A 61 -1.76 -4.79 -4.93
N SER A 62 -1.17 -3.64 -4.61
CA SER A 62 0.02 -3.17 -5.31
C SER A 62 1.07 -2.63 -4.34
N SER A 63 2.32 -2.93 -4.65
CA SER A 63 3.47 -2.24 -4.07
C SER A 63 3.35 -0.72 -4.27
N PRO A 64 3.79 0.12 -3.32
CA PRO A 64 3.62 1.57 -3.39
C PRO A 64 4.52 2.26 -4.42
N LEU A 65 5.39 1.55 -5.13
CA LEU A 65 6.25 2.14 -6.16
C LEU A 65 5.43 2.56 -7.40
N PHE A 66 5.80 3.67 -8.01
CA PHE A 66 5.04 4.28 -9.11
C PHE A 66 4.82 3.29 -10.26
N ARG A 67 5.85 2.55 -10.68
CA ARG A 67 5.77 1.53 -11.74
C ARG A 67 4.80 0.38 -11.44
N THR A 68 4.69 -0.06 -10.18
CA THR A 68 3.78 -1.16 -9.80
C THR A 68 2.36 -0.66 -9.73
N VAL A 69 2.13 0.53 -9.16
CA VAL A 69 0.81 1.17 -9.16
C VAL A 69 0.35 1.49 -10.59
N GLN A 70 1.25 1.99 -11.46
CA GLN A 70 0.93 2.25 -12.85
C GLN A 70 0.55 0.98 -13.62
N THR A 71 1.25 -0.13 -13.38
CA THR A 71 0.91 -1.44 -13.96
C THR A 71 -0.48 -1.90 -13.47
N ALA A 72 -0.71 -1.83 -12.15
CA ALA A 72 -1.99 -2.19 -11.54
C ALA A 72 -3.13 -1.31 -12.05
N ASN A 73 -2.90 -0.02 -12.30
CA ASN A 73 -3.91 0.91 -12.79
C ASN A 73 -4.47 0.51 -14.17
N TYR A 74 -3.64 0.02 -15.08
CA TYR A 74 -4.13 -0.49 -16.38
C TYR A 74 -5.08 -1.69 -16.21
N VAL A 75 -4.78 -2.60 -15.28
CA VAL A 75 -5.65 -3.75 -14.97
C VAL A 75 -6.92 -3.28 -14.25
N ALA A 76 -6.77 -2.45 -13.22
CA ALA A 76 -7.87 -1.91 -12.42
C ALA A 76 -8.88 -1.11 -13.25
N GLU A 77 -8.41 -0.34 -14.24
CA GLU A 77 -9.27 0.39 -15.15
C GLU A 77 -10.12 -0.54 -16.02
N LYS A 78 -9.54 -1.66 -16.50
CA LYS A 78 -10.26 -2.62 -17.34
C LYS A 78 -11.24 -3.49 -16.58
N LEU A 79 -10.93 -3.81 -15.32
CA LEU A 79 -11.78 -4.64 -14.47
C LEU A 79 -12.72 -3.83 -13.56
N ASP A 80 -12.65 -2.51 -13.64
CA ASP A 80 -13.36 -1.56 -12.77
C ASP A 80 -13.18 -1.83 -11.27
N LEU A 81 -11.92 -1.96 -10.85
CA LEU A 81 -11.55 -2.22 -9.46
C LEU A 81 -10.80 -1.04 -8.86
N GLU A 82 -10.79 -1.00 -7.53
CA GLU A 82 -9.90 -0.15 -6.76
C GLU A 82 -8.53 -0.80 -6.56
N ILE A 83 -7.51 0.02 -6.30
CA ILE A 83 -6.15 -0.42 -5.98
C ILE A 83 -5.91 -0.24 -4.48
N LEU A 84 -5.53 -1.32 -3.81
CA LEU A 84 -5.15 -1.35 -2.40
C LEU A 84 -3.62 -1.30 -2.31
N VAL A 85 -3.08 -0.16 -1.92
CA VAL A 85 -1.62 0.00 -1.82
C VAL A 85 -1.10 -0.70 -0.56
N GLU A 86 -0.24 -1.70 -0.73
CA GLU A 86 0.31 -2.53 0.33
C GLU A 86 1.82 -2.35 0.44
N ASN A 87 2.27 -1.65 1.49
CA ASN A 87 3.68 -1.39 1.73
C ASN A 87 4.48 -2.68 1.96
N GLY A 88 3.86 -3.76 2.46
CA GLY A 88 4.49 -5.06 2.61
C GLY A 88 4.91 -5.72 1.28
N LEU A 89 4.42 -5.24 0.13
CA LEU A 89 4.83 -5.66 -1.21
C LEU A 89 5.92 -4.75 -1.80
N GLY A 90 6.54 -3.89 -0.98
CA GLY A 90 7.66 -3.03 -1.35
C GLY A 90 8.87 -3.80 -1.87
N GLU A 91 9.76 -3.10 -2.59
CA GLU A 91 11.06 -3.66 -2.96
C GLU A 91 11.97 -3.74 -1.72
N TRP A 92 12.87 -4.73 -1.71
CA TRP A 92 13.84 -4.85 -0.63
C TRP A 92 14.89 -3.72 -0.70
N GLU A 93 15.14 -3.07 0.44
CA GLU A 93 16.17 -2.02 0.60
C GLU A 93 15.98 -0.73 -0.24
N ILE A 94 14.75 -0.41 -0.65
CA ILE A 94 14.42 0.89 -1.27
C ILE A 94 13.98 1.92 -0.22
N PRO A 95 14.30 3.22 -0.39
CA PRO A 95 13.81 4.31 0.47
C PRO A 95 12.29 4.37 0.57
N GLU A 96 11.80 5.11 1.57
CA GLU A 96 10.37 5.28 1.84
C GLU A 96 9.60 5.69 0.57
N PRO A 97 8.55 4.93 0.18
CA PRO A 97 7.79 5.18 -1.04
C PRO A 97 6.89 6.41 -0.88
N ALA A 98 6.33 6.89 -1.99
CA ALA A 98 5.39 8.00 -1.96
C ALA A 98 4.13 7.64 -1.15
N SER A 99 3.54 8.64 -0.48
CA SER A 99 2.29 8.44 0.25
C SER A 99 1.14 8.07 -0.70
N THR A 100 0.16 7.32 -0.19
CA THR A 100 -1.03 6.95 -0.97
C THR A 100 -1.78 8.16 -1.51
N SER A 101 -1.85 9.25 -0.74
CA SER A 101 -2.41 10.54 -1.18
C SER A 101 -1.66 11.11 -2.37
N LYS A 102 -0.32 11.09 -2.35
CA LYS A 102 0.50 11.58 -3.46
C LYS A 102 0.33 10.71 -4.70
N LEU A 103 0.30 9.40 -4.55
CA LEU A 103 0.06 8.47 -5.66
C LEU A 103 -1.34 8.65 -6.26
N ARG A 104 -2.35 8.96 -5.44
CA ARG A 104 -3.73 9.18 -5.90
C ARG A 104 -3.88 10.41 -6.81
N GLU A 105 -2.98 11.39 -6.70
CA GLU A 105 -2.91 12.51 -7.65
C GLU A 105 -2.68 12.01 -9.10
N PHE A 106 -1.97 10.89 -9.26
CA PHE A 106 -1.69 10.27 -10.56
C PHE A 106 -2.64 9.11 -10.89
N PHE A 107 -3.11 8.39 -9.87
CA PHE A 107 -3.90 7.16 -10.02
C PHE A 107 -5.19 7.24 -9.18
N PRO A 108 -6.29 7.80 -9.74
CA PRO A 108 -7.53 8.07 -8.99
C PRO A 108 -8.22 6.84 -8.40
N ARG A 109 -7.93 5.63 -8.90
CA ARG A 109 -8.50 4.35 -8.45
C ARG A 109 -7.86 3.79 -7.18
N ILE A 110 -6.81 4.43 -6.64
CA ILE A 110 -6.24 4.04 -5.34
C ILE A 110 -7.26 4.26 -4.23
N ASN A 111 -7.63 3.23 -3.49
CA ASN A 111 -8.47 3.39 -2.30
C ASN A 111 -7.65 3.92 -1.13
N THR A 112 -7.90 5.17 -0.72
CA THR A 112 -7.20 5.83 0.39
C THR A 112 -7.75 5.48 1.77
N LEU A 113 -8.84 4.72 1.84
CA LEU A 113 -9.39 4.16 3.08
C LEU A 113 -8.79 2.78 3.41
N TYR A 114 -8.06 2.17 2.48
CA TYR A 114 -7.30 0.96 2.75
C TYR A 114 -6.07 1.27 3.59
N THR A 115 -5.94 0.56 4.72
CA THR A 115 -4.77 0.60 5.59
C THR A 115 -4.38 -0.83 5.91
N SER A 116 -3.10 -1.18 5.73
CA SER A 116 -2.58 -2.49 6.15
C SER A 116 -2.68 -2.60 7.68
N VAL A 117 -3.32 -3.69 8.16
CA VAL A 117 -3.73 -3.84 9.58
C VAL A 117 -2.68 -4.60 10.40
N ILE A 118 -1.71 -5.26 9.74
CA ILE A 118 -0.69 -6.08 10.39
C ILE A 118 0.69 -5.52 10.03
N GLY A 119 1.50 -5.21 11.03
CA GLY A 119 2.84 -4.67 10.84
C GLY A 119 3.73 -4.87 12.07
N HIS A 120 4.95 -4.36 11.98
CA HIS A 120 5.87 -4.31 13.12
C HIS A 120 5.51 -3.16 14.06
N ALA A 121 6.00 -3.21 15.31
CA ALA A 121 5.59 -2.26 16.34
C ALA A 121 5.77 -0.79 15.94
N ALA A 122 6.90 -0.44 15.32
CA ALA A 122 7.15 0.91 14.81
C ALA A 122 6.13 1.34 13.74
N SER A 123 5.83 0.46 12.77
CA SER A 123 4.89 0.72 11.68
C SER A 123 3.45 0.86 12.19
N VAL A 124 3.04 -0.01 13.10
CA VAL A 124 1.69 0.02 13.70
C VAL A 124 1.52 1.29 14.54
N THR A 125 2.51 1.64 15.38
CA THR A 125 2.48 2.88 16.18
C THR A 125 2.41 4.13 15.29
N ALA A 126 3.21 4.20 14.22
CA ALA A 126 3.15 5.30 13.27
C ALA A 126 1.80 5.37 12.54
N GLY A 127 1.26 4.22 12.11
CA GLY A 127 -0.05 4.12 11.47
C GLY A 127 -1.18 4.59 12.39
N VAL A 128 -1.17 4.20 13.67
CA VAL A 128 -2.15 4.64 14.66
C VAL A 128 -2.09 6.16 14.85
N ARG A 129 -0.89 6.73 15.02
CA ARG A 129 -0.68 8.18 15.14
C ARG A 129 -1.14 8.94 13.90
N ALA A 130 -0.90 8.40 12.71
CA ALA A 130 -1.36 8.99 11.46
C ALA A 130 -2.89 9.03 11.35
N VAL A 131 -3.58 7.93 11.70
CA VAL A 131 -5.07 7.87 11.70
C VAL A 131 -5.67 8.82 12.73
N LEU A 132 -4.99 9.05 13.86
CA LEU A 132 -5.41 10.03 14.88
C LEU A 132 -5.08 11.48 14.52
N GLU A 133 -4.26 11.71 13.50
CA GLU A 133 -3.67 13.03 13.19
C GLU A 133 -2.91 13.61 14.41
N ASP A 134 -2.32 12.75 15.24
CA ASP A 134 -1.59 13.13 16.47
C ASP A 134 -0.25 12.37 16.54
N ARG A 135 0.84 13.11 16.31
CA ARG A 135 2.21 12.55 16.33
C ARG A 135 2.69 12.14 17.72
N LEU A 136 2.06 12.65 18.78
CA LEU A 136 2.47 12.42 20.16
C LEU A 136 1.54 11.43 20.89
N ALA A 137 0.52 10.89 20.20
CA ALA A 137 -0.39 9.93 20.80
C ALA A 137 0.38 8.74 21.39
N VAL A 138 0.03 8.38 22.62
CA VAL A 138 0.53 7.17 23.29
C VAL A 138 -0.15 5.97 22.65
N VAL A 139 0.64 5.07 22.08
CA VAL A 139 0.16 3.85 21.42
C VAL A 139 0.79 2.66 22.10
N ASN A 140 -0.03 1.75 22.60
CA ASN A 140 0.45 0.45 23.05
C ASN A 140 0.56 -0.46 21.83
N CYS A 141 1.70 -1.13 21.71
CA CYS A 141 1.99 -1.98 20.58
C CYS A 141 2.76 -3.24 21.00
N GLY A 142 2.25 -3.93 22.03
CA GLY A 142 2.70 -5.28 22.40
C GLY A 142 2.51 -6.29 21.27
N THR A 143 3.19 -7.43 21.38
CA THR A 143 3.06 -8.54 20.40
C THR A 143 1.62 -9.02 20.30
N CYS A 144 1.10 -9.10 19.07
CA CYS A 144 -0.29 -9.45 18.77
C CYS A 144 -1.35 -8.54 19.41
N SER A 145 -0.96 -7.34 19.87
CA SER A 145 -1.92 -6.35 20.36
C SER A 145 -2.83 -5.83 19.25
N LEU A 146 -4.07 -5.50 19.58
CA LEU A 146 -5.07 -5.02 18.62
C LEU A 146 -5.46 -3.57 18.90
N SER A 147 -5.22 -2.70 17.92
CA SER A 147 -5.76 -1.34 17.91
C SER A 147 -7.01 -1.27 17.03
N LYS A 148 -8.06 -0.61 17.51
CA LYS A 148 -9.34 -0.47 16.79
C LYS A 148 -9.73 0.99 16.70
N PHE A 149 -10.12 1.42 15.50
CA PHE A 149 -10.71 2.73 15.26
C PHE A 149 -12.19 2.63 14.95
N VAL A 150 -12.94 3.63 15.39
CA VAL A 150 -14.34 3.83 14.99
C VAL A 150 -14.50 5.26 14.51
N ARG A 151 -15.21 5.44 13.41
CA ARG A 151 -15.51 6.77 12.87
C ARG A 151 -16.76 7.33 13.53
N GLU A 152 -16.62 8.48 14.18
CA GLU A 152 -17.70 9.16 14.91
C GLU A 152 -17.70 10.64 14.58
N SER A 153 -18.84 11.18 14.12
CA SER A 153 -18.97 12.60 13.74
C SER A 153 -17.87 13.07 12.78
N GLY A 154 -17.54 12.21 11.80
CA GLY A 154 -16.53 12.49 10.78
C GLY A 154 -15.07 12.26 11.20
N LYS A 155 -14.79 12.08 12.50
CA LYS A 155 -13.43 11.87 13.03
C LYS A 155 -13.18 10.42 13.43
N TRP A 156 -11.94 9.95 13.29
CA TRP A 156 -11.52 8.66 13.82
C TRP A 156 -11.26 8.76 15.32
N LYS A 157 -11.75 7.79 16.08
CA LYS A 157 -11.44 7.62 17.50
C LYS A 157 -10.83 6.26 17.75
N LEU A 158 -9.72 6.22 18.46
CA LEU A 158 -9.13 4.98 18.96
C LEU A 158 -10.02 4.41 20.07
N ARG A 159 -10.57 3.22 19.86
CA ARG A 159 -11.45 2.50 20.79
C ARG A 159 -10.76 1.35 21.50
N LEU A 160 -9.76 0.74 20.86
CA LEU A 160 -8.82 -0.18 21.50
C LEU A 160 -7.41 0.35 21.20
N ASN A 161 -6.57 0.49 22.22
CA ASN A 161 -5.19 0.95 22.09
C ASN A 161 -4.27 -0.20 22.49
N GLY A 162 -3.85 -1.01 21.52
CA GLY A 162 -3.05 -2.21 21.77
C GLY A 162 -3.70 -3.18 22.75
N ASP A 163 -4.98 -3.52 22.55
CA ASP A 163 -5.69 -4.47 23.41
C ASP A 163 -5.03 -5.86 23.32
N CYS A 164 -4.68 -6.42 24.46
CA CYS A 164 -4.14 -7.77 24.62
C CYS A 164 -5.01 -8.64 25.54
N SER A 165 -6.21 -8.18 25.91
CA SER A 165 -7.08 -8.87 26.90
C SER A 165 -7.54 -10.26 26.44
N PHE A 166 -7.47 -10.53 25.13
CA PHE A 166 -7.76 -11.84 24.54
C PHE A 166 -6.57 -12.79 24.52
N LEU A 167 -5.36 -12.33 24.85
CA LEU A 167 -4.15 -13.15 24.92
C LEU A 167 -4.02 -13.78 26.31
N SER A 168 -3.78 -15.09 26.39
CA SER A 168 -3.61 -15.79 27.67
C SER A 168 -2.39 -15.32 28.47
N GLY A 169 -1.36 -14.80 27.79
CA GLY A 169 -0.16 -14.22 28.40
C GLY A 169 -0.29 -12.73 28.71
N GLY A 170 -1.39 -12.08 28.32
CA GLY A 170 -1.55 -10.63 28.41
C GLY A 170 -0.62 -9.88 27.44
N GLU A 171 -0.20 -8.68 27.83
CA GLU A 171 0.71 -7.86 27.04
C GLU A 171 2.16 -8.33 27.19
N GLU A 172 2.84 -8.51 26.07
CA GLU A 172 4.26 -8.88 26.00
C GLU A 172 5.00 -7.97 25.00
N ASN A 173 6.27 -7.67 25.28
CA ASN A 173 7.18 -6.94 24.37
C ASN A 173 6.61 -5.63 23.79
N ASN A 174 5.97 -4.81 24.64
CA ASN A 174 5.51 -3.48 24.21
C ASN A 174 6.70 -2.61 23.74
N TRP A 175 6.46 -1.73 22.79
CA TRP A 175 7.50 -0.93 22.13
C TRP A 175 6.98 0.47 21.78
N ALA A 176 7.83 1.48 21.95
CA ALA A 176 7.56 2.88 21.61
C ALA A 176 8.83 3.59 21.09
N PHE A 177 8.66 4.83 20.61
CA PHE A 177 9.71 5.65 19.96
C PHE A 177 10.54 6.52 20.95
N ASP A 178 10.32 6.36 22.25
CA ASP A 178 10.95 7.12 23.34
C ASP A 178 12.39 6.67 23.67
#